data_AF-U5CUQ1-F1
#
_entry.id   AF-U5CUQ1-F1
#
_cell.length_a   1.000
_cell.length_b   1.000
_cell.length_c   1.000
_cell.angle_alpha   90.00
_cell.angle_beta   90.00
_cell.angle_gamma   90.00
#
_symmetry.space_group_name_H-M   'P 1'
#
loop_
_entity.id
_entity.type
_entity.pdbx_description
1 polymer ?
#
loop_
_entity_poly.entity_id
_entity_poly.type
_entity_poly.pdbx_seq_one_letter_code
_entity_poly.pdbx_strand_id
1 'polypeptide(L)'
;MATKYSTQAIVAYDTAKEALLTQKLEDSIRKKREDFIVVHMQHACKYCGEFELSRKLRVEMNDPPSSTKDKDGILQSEIFYTPQAFLGFYVDNHLQFDTLRRAKDSSFVIIDTVHDNFRKSLHCQPLKGQAENNE
;
A
#
# COMPACT_ATOMS: atom_id res chain seq x y z
N MET A 1 24.35 -14.78 -43.45
CA MET A 1 24.10 -15.98 -42.61
C MET A 1 23.23 -15.56 -41.44
N ALA A 2 21.93 -15.85 -41.47
CA ALA A 2 21.04 -15.61 -40.34
C ALA A 2 20.96 -16.89 -39.50
N THR A 3 21.52 -16.86 -38.29
CA THR A 3 21.48 -17.98 -37.34
C THR A 3 20.05 -18.18 -36.86
N LYS A 4 19.36 -19.17 -37.43
CA LYS A 4 18.06 -19.65 -36.95
C LYS A 4 18.29 -20.52 -35.72
N TYR A 5 18.34 -19.92 -34.53
CA TYR A 5 18.14 -20.70 -33.30
C TYR A 5 16.71 -21.24 -33.30
N SER A 6 16.53 -22.52 -32.96
CA SER A 6 15.18 -23.08 -32.86
C SER A 6 14.44 -22.38 -31.72
N THR A 7 13.19 -21.99 -31.97
CA THR A 7 12.32 -21.34 -30.96
C THR A 7 12.24 -22.15 -29.67
N GLN A 8 12.36 -23.48 -29.77
CA GLN A 8 12.33 -24.40 -28.64
C GLN A 8 13.57 -24.30 -27.74
N ALA A 9 14.76 -24.02 -28.31
CA ALA A 9 15.98 -23.80 -27.55
C ALA A 9 15.97 -22.45 -26.82
N ILE A 10 15.36 -21.41 -27.42
CA ILE A 10 15.19 -20.10 -26.79
C ILE A 10 14.22 -20.20 -25.59
N VAL A 11 13.07 -20.85 -25.77
CA VAL A 11 12.09 -21.06 -24.69
C VAL A 11 12.66 -21.88 -23.53
N ALA A 12 13.44 -22.93 -23.83
CA ALA A 12 14.10 -23.73 -22.80
C ALA A 12 15.16 -22.93 -22.02
N TYR A 13 15.91 -22.06 -22.70
CA TYR A 13 16.89 -21.16 -22.09
C TYR A 13 16.22 -20.14 -21.16
N ASP A 14 15.13 -19.51 -21.61
CA ASP A 14 14.36 -18.56 -20.81
C ASP A 14 13.75 -19.24 -19.58
N THR A 15 13.20 -20.46 -19.74
CA THR A 15 12.67 -21.26 -18.62
C THR A 15 13.74 -21.58 -17.58
N ALA A 16 14.95 -21.96 -18.01
CA ALA A 16 16.05 -22.26 -17.09
C ALA A 16 16.53 -21.03 -16.33
N LYS A 17 16.51 -19.84 -16.96
CA LYS A 17 16.84 -18.57 -16.32
C LYS A 17 15.78 -18.17 -15.28
N GLU A 18 14.50 -18.31 -15.61
CA GLU A 18 13.39 -18.07 -14.66
C GLU A 18 13.45 -19.03 -13.47
N ALA A 19 13.78 -20.31 -13.70
CA ALA A 19 13.99 -21.28 -12.62
C ALA A 19 15.15 -20.89 -11.69
N LEU A 20 16.26 -20.40 -12.25
CA LEU A 20 17.39 -19.92 -11.46
C LEU A 20 17.04 -18.63 -10.67
N LEU A 21 16.27 -17.72 -11.27
CA LEU A 21 15.83 -16.49 -10.62
C LEU A 21 14.89 -16.77 -9.45
N THR A 22 13.91 -17.67 -9.64
CA THR A 22 12.99 -18.09 -8.57
C THR A 22 13.73 -18.81 -7.45
N GLN A 23 14.70 -19.66 -7.76
CA GLN A 23 15.56 -20.29 -6.75
C GLN A 23 16.37 -19.26 -5.93
N LYS A 24 16.99 -18.28 -6.60
CA LYS A 24 17.73 -17.21 -5.91
C LYS A 24 16.82 -16.35 -5.02
N LEU A 25 15.60 -16.09 -5.49
CA LEU A 25 14.60 -15.38 -4.71
C LEU A 25 14.19 -16.21 -3.48
N GLU A 26 13.94 -17.50 -3.64
CA GLU A 26 13.62 -18.42 -2.53
C GLU A 26 14.75 -18.41 -1.49
N ASP A 27 15.99 -18.57 -1.93
CA ASP A 27 17.17 -18.55 -1.05
C ASP A 27 17.28 -17.22 -0.27
N SER A 28 17.01 -16.09 -0.95
CA SER A 28 17.02 -14.76 -0.34
C SER A 28 15.91 -14.59 0.70
N ILE A 29 14.66 -14.94 0.34
CA ILE A 29 13.51 -14.89 1.25
C ILE A 29 13.72 -15.82 2.43
N ARG A 30 14.21 -17.05 2.19
CA ARG A 30 14.47 -18.04 3.24
C ARG A 30 15.52 -17.56 4.24
N LYS A 31 16.57 -16.88 3.77
CA LYS A 31 17.58 -16.24 4.62
C LYS A 31 17.02 -15.09 5.45
N LYS A 32 15.91 -14.49 5.01
CA LYS A 32 15.27 -13.30 5.60
C LYS A 32 13.88 -13.56 6.17
N ARG A 33 13.48 -14.84 6.33
CA ARG A 33 12.10 -15.25 6.64
C ARG A 33 11.54 -14.62 7.92
N GLU A 34 12.40 -14.28 8.88
CA GLU A 34 12.03 -13.70 10.17
C GLU A 34 11.81 -12.18 10.09
N ASP A 35 12.29 -11.53 9.03
CA ASP A 35 12.10 -10.09 8.76
C ASP A 35 10.77 -9.82 8.02
N PHE A 36 10.07 -10.86 7.55
CA PHE A 36 8.81 -10.75 6.82
C PHE A 36 7.64 -11.31 7.62
N ILE A 37 6.51 -10.61 7.58
CA ILE A 37 5.26 -11.06 8.20
C ILE A 37 4.24 -11.31 7.09
N VAL A 38 3.65 -12.50 7.08
CA VAL A 38 2.51 -12.85 6.19
C VAL A 38 1.25 -12.90 7.04
N VAL A 39 0.29 -12.05 6.72
CA VAL A 39 -0.99 -11.96 7.45
C VAL A 39 -2.10 -12.54 6.59
N HIS A 40 -2.80 -13.53 7.12
CA HIS A 40 -4.02 -14.05 6.52
C HIS A 40 -5.22 -13.22 6.99
N MET A 41 -5.75 -12.39 6.11
CA MET A 41 -6.90 -11.51 6.41
C MET A 41 -8.26 -12.20 6.22
N GLN A 42 -8.27 -13.43 5.71
CA GLN A 42 -9.50 -14.22 5.51
C GLN A 42 -9.97 -14.82 6.83
N HIS A 43 -11.29 -14.99 6.98
CA HIS A 43 -11.89 -15.58 8.16
C HIS A 43 -11.46 -17.06 8.31
N ALA A 44 -10.89 -17.40 9.46
CA ALA A 44 -10.60 -18.79 9.82
C ALA A 44 -11.72 -19.35 10.70
N CYS A 45 -12.03 -20.63 10.56
CA CYS A 45 -13.04 -21.27 11.38
C CYS A 45 -12.58 -21.31 12.85
N LYS A 46 -13.38 -20.76 13.77
CA LYS A 46 -13.06 -20.71 15.22
C LYS A 46 -12.90 -22.08 15.88
N TYR A 47 -13.49 -23.13 15.30
CA TYR A 47 -13.51 -24.47 15.90
C TYR A 47 -12.37 -25.37 15.42
N CYS A 48 -11.92 -25.23 14.17
CA CYS A 48 -10.85 -26.07 13.63
C CYS A 48 -9.55 -25.30 13.35
N GLY A 49 -9.53 -23.97 13.43
CA GLY A 49 -8.34 -23.14 13.20
C GLY A 49 -7.81 -23.16 11.77
N GLU A 50 -8.40 -23.98 10.90
CA GLU A 50 -8.12 -23.98 9.47
C GLU A 50 -8.70 -22.72 8.84
N PHE A 51 -7.85 -22.03 8.07
CA PHE A 51 -8.33 -21.20 6.98
C PHE A 51 -9.19 -22.09 6.08
N GLU A 52 -10.29 -21.58 5.54
CA GLU A 52 -11.19 -22.34 4.66
C GLU A 52 -10.46 -22.97 3.44
N LEU A 53 -9.19 -22.65 3.23
CA LEU A 53 -8.28 -23.19 2.22
C LEU A 53 -7.71 -24.59 2.52
N SER A 54 -7.72 -25.08 3.77
CA SER A 54 -6.98 -26.32 4.13
C SER A 54 -7.79 -27.61 4.15
N ARG A 55 -9.14 -27.54 4.11
CA ARG A 55 -9.94 -28.76 3.98
C ARG A 55 -10.04 -29.13 2.51
N LYS A 56 -9.59 -30.34 2.18
CA LYS A 56 -9.61 -31.01 0.87
C LYS A 56 -11.03 -31.30 0.37
N LEU A 57 -11.88 -30.29 0.35
CA LEU A 57 -13.10 -30.17 -0.42
C LEU A 57 -12.83 -29.02 -1.41
N ARG A 58 -13.36 -29.08 -2.63
CA ARG A 58 -13.33 -27.92 -3.52
C ARG A 58 -14.13 -26.80 -2.85
N VAL A 59 -13.46 -26.02 -2.01
CA VAL A 59 -13.98 -24.75 -1.54
C VAL A 59 -13.85 -23.87 -2.77
N GLU A 60 -14.98 -23.69 -3.47
CA GLU A 60 -15.13 -22.48 -4.26
C GLU A 60 -14.70 -21.35 -3.34
N MET A 61 -13.57 -20.73 -3.67
CA MET A 61 -13.17 -19.48 -3.07
C MET A 61 -14.44 -18.63 -3.09
N ASN A 62 -15.07 -18.38 -1.94
CA ASN A 62 -16.16 -17.41 -1.90
C ASN A 62 -15.58 -16.20 -2.60
N ASP A 63 -16.17 -15.84 -3.74
CA ASP A 63 -15.55 -14.87 -4.64
C ASP A 63 -15.13 -13.69 -3.77
N PRO A 64 -13.88 -13.18 -3.92
CA PRO A 64 -13.49 -11.99 -3.20
C PRO A 64 -14.62 -10.97 -3.35
N PRO A 65 -14.99 -10.24 -2.28
CA PRO A 65 -16.11 -9.33 -2.34
C PRO A 65 -15.98 -8.53 -3.63
N SER A 66 -17.06 -8.51 -4.42
CA SER A 66 -17.03 -8.02 -5.81
C SER A 66 -16.57 -6.56 -5.94
N SER A 67 -16.42 -5.88 -4.80
CA SER A 67 -15.86 -4.56 -4.69
C SER A 67 -15.05 -4.38 -3.42
N THR A 68 -13.87 -3.79 -3.56
CA THR A 68 -13.08 -3.20 -2.46
C THR A 68 -13.30 -1.69 -2.39
N LYS A 69 -14.47 -1.19 -2.82
CA LYS A 69 -14.79 0.24 -2.79
C LYS A 69 -14.72 0.76 -1.36
N ASP A 70 -13.74 1.59 -1.12
CA ASP A 70 -13.66 2.43 0.06
C ASP A 70 -14.80 3.46 0.04
N LYS A 71 -15.39 3.71 1.20
CA LYS A 71 -16.48 4.67 1.38
C LYS A 71 -15.98 6.02 1.89
N ASP A 72 -14.72 6.08 2.31
CA ASP A 72 -14.11 7.27 2.84
C ASP A 72 -13.65 8.21 1.72
N GLY A 73 -13.66 9.52 1.99
CA GLY A 73 -13.14 10.52 1.06
C GLY A 73 -11.61 10.53 1.06
N ILE A 74 -11.01 10.85 -0.09
CA ILE A 74 -9.56 11.04 -0.16
C ILE A 74 -9.19 12.36 0.54
N LEU A 75 -8.42 12.28 1.61
CA LEU A 75 -7.86 13.45 2.30
C LEU A 75 -6.50 13.81 1.69
N GLN A 76 -6.39 15.01 1.11
CA GLN A 76 -5.13 15.53 0.60
C GLN A 76 -4.38 16.32 1.67
N SER A 77 -3.16 15.90 2.00
CA SER A 77 -2.28 16.57 2.95
C SER A 77 -0.83 16.51 2.45
N GLU A 78 -0.23 17.67 2.18
CA GLU A 78 1.17 17.75 1.73
C GLU A 78 2.14 17.16 2.76
N ILE A 79 1.88 17.40 4.05
CA ILE A 79 2.73 16.91 5.15
C ILE A 79 2.60 15.42 5.43
N PHE A 80 1.50 14.76 5.03
CA PHE A 80 1.28 13.32 5.24
C PHE A 80 1.30 12.51 3.94
N TYR A 81 1.66 13.13 2.81
CA TYR A 81 1.72 12.43 1.54
C TYR A 81 2.90 11.44 1.46
N THR A 82 4.05 11.80 2.04
CA THR A 82 5.22 10.91 2.14
C THR A 82 5.89 11.01 3.50
N PRO A 83 6.61 9.97 3.94
CA PRO A 83 7.44 10.05 5.15
C PRO A 83 8.44 11.21 5.11
N GLN A 84 8.99 11.53 3.94
CA GLN A 84 9.97 12.59 3.74
C GLN A 84 9.35 13.97 3.90
N ALA A 85 8.13 14.19 3.39
CA ALA A 85 7.42 15.44 3.58
C ALA A 85 7.14 15.69 5.07
N PHE A 86 6.72 14.65 5.79
CA PHE A 86 6.55 14.75 7.24
C PHE A 86 7.87 15.00 7.97
N LEU A 87 8.98 14.36 7.57
CA LEU A 87 10.29 14.59 8.16
C LEU A 87 10.81 16.01 7.90
N GLY A 88 10.56 16.57 6.72
CA GLY A 88 10.85 17.98 6.42
C GLY A 88 10.10 18.90 7.37
N PHE A 89 8.77 18.74 7.45
CA PHE A 89 7.92 19.47 8.40
C PHE A 89 8.40 19.32 9.85
N TYR A 90 8.77 18.10 10.26
CA TYR A 90 9.28 17.79 11.59
C TYR A 90 10.53 18.60 11.93
N VAL A 91 11.49 18.64 11.01
CA VAL A 91 12.76 19.36 11.18
C VAL A 91 12.52 20.87 11.17
N ASP A 92 11.75 21.37 10.21
CA ASP A 92 11.46 22.80 10.02
C ASP A 92 10.71 23.40 11.22
N ASN A 93 9.87 22.59 11.89
CA ASN A 93 9.09 23.02 13.06
C ASN A 93 9.72 22.58 14.39
N HIS A 94 10.96 22.06 14.37
CA HIS A 94 11.71 21.64 15.55
C HIS A 94 10.93 20.70 16.48
N LEU A 95 10.17 19.77 15.90
CA LEU A 95 9.36 18.84 16.67
C LEU A 95 10.25 17.90 17.49
N GLN A 96 9.76 17.51 18.67
CA GLN A 96 10.50 16.73 19.65
C GLN A 96 9.59 15.73 20.37
N PHE A 97 10.02 14.47 20.44
CA PHE A 97 9.27 13.36 21.06
C PHE A 97 10.10 12.60 22.12
N ASP A 98 11.19 13.20 22.60
CA ASP A 98 12.08 12.68 23.64
C ASP A 98 11.46 12.71 25.05
N THR A 99 10.52 13.63 25.30
CA THR A 99 9.80 13.73 26.58
C THR A 99 8.30 13.92 26.34
N LEU A 100 7.48 13.50 27.32
CA LEU A 100 6.02 13.64 27.22
C LEU A 100 5.57 15.10 27.00
N ARG A 101 6.20 16.05 27.70
CA ARG A 101 5.88 17.47 27.55
C ARG A 101 6.12 17.94 26.11
N ARG A 102 7.29 17.60 25.54
CA ARG A 102 7.67 17.97 24.17
C ARG A 102 6.83 17.24 23.12
N ALA A 103 6.51 15.98 23.34
CA ALA A 103 5.62 15.21 22.47
C ALA A 103 4.21 15.83 22.43
N LYS A 104 3.69 16.26 23.59
CA LYS A 104 2.40 16.96 23.68
C LYS A 104 2.42 18.29 22.92
N ASP A 105 3.44 19.11 23.14
CA ASP A 105 3.57 20.41 22.45
C ASP A 105 3.75 20.22 20.93
N SER A 106 4.57 19.25 20.50
CA SER A 106 4.76 18.89 19.09
C SER A 106 3.48 18.34 18.44
N SER A 107 2.72 17.53 19.18
CA SER A 107 1.44 16.99 18.70
C SER A 107 0.42 18.11 18.48
N PHE A 108 0.42 19.13 19.34
CA PHE A 108 -0.43 20.31 19.16
C PHE A 108 -0.09 21.04 17.85
N VAL A 109 1.20 21.26 17.56
CA VAL A 109 1.65 21.89 16.29
C VAL A 109 1.19 21.08 15.07
N ILE A 110 1.34 19.75 15.11
CA ILE A 110 0.86 18.86 14.04
C ILE A 110 -0.65 19.03 13.85
N ILE A 111 -1.44 18.91 14.93
CA ILE A 111 -2.91 18.96 14.87
C ILE A 111 -3.40 20.32 14.36
N ASP A 112 -2.83 21.42 14.86
CA ASP A 112 -3.19 22.79 14.47
C ASP A 112 -2.90 23.05 12.99
N THR A 113 -1.70 22.67 12.53
CA THR A 113 -1.31 22.77 11.12
C THR A 113 -2.25 21.97 10.22
N VAL A 114 -2.61 20.76 10.64
CA VAL A 114 -3.53 19.89 9.89
C VAL A 114 -4.92 20.51 9.81
N HIS A 115 -5.42 21.03 10.92
CA HIS A 115 -6.72 21.71 10.97
C HIS A 115 -6.75 22.93 10.04
N ASP A 116 -5.70 23.75 10.07
CA ASP A 116 -5.56 24.91 9.19
C ASP A 116 -5.48 24.52 7.71
N ASN A 117 -4.74 23.47 7.38
CA ASN A 117 -4.62 22.98 6.00
C ASN A 117 -5.96 22.44 5.48
N PHE A 118 -6.71 21.71 6.31
CA PHE A 118 -8.07 21.28 5.97
C PHE A 118 -9.02 22.47 5.78
N ARG A 119 -8.98 23.46 6.68
CA ARG A 119 -9.80 24.66 6.56
C ARG A 119 -9.49 25.45 5.28
N LYS A 120 -8.21 25.61 4.93
CA LYS A 120 -7.76 26.27 3.70
C LYS A 120 -8.21 25.49 2.45
N SER A 121 -8.14 24.16 2.49
CA SER A 121 -8.62 23.29 1.41
C SER A 121 -10.13 23.44 1.16
N LEU A 122 -10.93 23.63 2.21
CA LEU A 122 -12.38 23.89 2.12
C LEU A 122 -12.73 25.28 1.55
N HIS A 123 -11.83 26.27 1.59
CA HIS A 123 -12.09 27.64 1.13
C HIS A 123 -11.67 27.92 -0.33
N CYS A 124 -11.18 26.92 -1.05
CA CYS A 124 -10.87 27.03 -2.48
C CYS A 124 -11.73 26.07 -3.32
N GLN A 125 -13.03 26.37 -3.45
CA GLN A 125 -13.77 26.01 -4.67
C GLN A 125 -14.36 27.27 -5.29
N PRO A 126 -13.85 27.74 -6.45
CA PRO A 126 -14.65 28.58 -7.30
C PRO A 126 -15.83 27.74 -7.77
N LEU A 127 -17.06 28.18 -7.47
CA LEU A 127 -18.26 27.71 -8.15
C LEU A 127 -18.06 27.95 -9.65
N LYS A 128 -17.63 26.93 -10.40
CA LYS A 128 -17.76 26.95 -11.84
C LYS A 128 -19.25 26.81 -12.14
N GLY A 129 -19.86 27.95 -12.48
CA GLY A 129 -21.22 27.99 -13.00
C GLY A 129 -21.37 26.98 -14.13
N GLN A 130 -22.41 26.17 -14.04
CA GLN A 130 -22.91 25.42 -15.17
C GLN A 130 -23.41 26.45 -16.16
N ALA A 131 -22.65 26.69 -17.23
CA ALA A 131 -23.19 27.33 -18.41
C ALA A 131 -24.18 26.33 -19.02
N GLU A 132 -25.46 26.64 -18.84
CA GLU A 132 -26.54 26.20 -19.72
C GLU A 132 -26.15 26.59 -21.15
N ASN A 133 -25.75 25.59 -21.94
CA ASN A 133 -25.62 25.76 -23.37
C ASN A 133 -26.79 25.02 -24.01
N ASN A 134 -27.81 25.82 -24.31
CA ASN A 134 -28.94 25.46 -25.12
C ASN A 134 -28.52 25.76 -26.57
N GLU A 135 -28.27 24.72 -27.37
CA GLU A 135 -28.60 24.69 -28.81
C GLU A 135 -28.70 23.24 -29.28
#